data_AF-A0A2S9GAF6-F1
#
_entry.id   AF-A0A2S9GAF6-F1
#
_cell.length_a   1.000
_cell.length_b   1.000
_cell.length_c   1.000
_cell.angle_alpha   90.00
_cell.angle_beta   90.00
_cell.angle_gamma   90.00
#
_symmetry.space_group_name_H-M   'P 1'
#
loop_
_entity.id
_entity.type
_entity.pdbx_description
1 polymer ?
#
loop_
_entity_poly.entity_id
_entity_poly.type
_entity_poly.pdbx_seq_one_letter_code
_entity_poly.pdbx_strand_id
1 'polypeptide(L)'
;HTAMHRQLQQDCELSLSDYDVLVALSERGAMRINELGDLIGWGQSRLSHQLRRMRGRGLLERAGDDDDRRGATVALTHAGHAALR
;
A
#
# COMPACT_ATOMS: atom_id res chain seq x y z
N HIS A 1 3.04 11.19 29.50
CA HIS A 1 3.51 10.98 28.11
C HIS A 1 2.44 10.22 27.34
N THR A 2 1.38 10.90 26.88
CA THR A 2 0.21 10.25 26.24
C THR A 2 -0.20 11.03 24.99
N ALA A 3 0.75 11.24 24.09
CA ALA A 3 0.53 11.95 22.83
C ALA A 3 0.67 11.07 21.57
N MET A 4 0.94 9.76 21.72
CA MET A 4 1.24 8.89 20.57
C MET A 4 0.06 8.05 20.06
N HIS A 5 -1.05 7.91 20.81
CA HIS A 5 -2.16 7.03 20.38
C HIS A 5 -3.28 7.70 19.58
N ARG A 6 -3.44 9.04 19.65
CA ARG A 6 -4.53 9.72 18.92
C ARG A 6 -4.25 9.97 17.44
N GLN A 7 -3.00 9.92 17.01
CA GLN A 7 -2.65 10.17 15.61
C GLN A 7 -2.95 8.97 14.70
N LEU A 8 -3.09 7.76 15.27
CA LEU A 8 -3.35 6.53 14.52
C LEU A 8 -4.85 6.31 14.20
N GLN A 9 -5.76 6.84 15.03
CA GLN A 9 -7.20 6.56 14.90
C GLN A 9 -7.96 7.53 13.99
N GLN A 10 -7.45 8.75 13.75
CA GLN A 10 -8.15 9.74 12.91
C GLN A 10 -7.78 9.68 11.41
N ASP A 11 -6.70 8.98 11.02
CA ASP A 11 -6.32 8.90 9.60
C ASP A 11 -6.87 7.65 8.90
N CYS A 12 -7.35 6.63 9.63
CA CYS A 12 -7.77 5.35 9.04
C CYS A 12 -9.21 5.33 8.48
N GLU A 13 -9.59 6.34 7.69
CA GLU A 13 -10.65 6.13 6.68
C GLU A 13 -10.04 5.33 5.52
N LEU A 14 -9.82 4.04 5.76
CA LEU A 14 -9.41 3.09 4.73
C LEU A 14 -10.52 3.02 3.69
N SER A 15 -10.24 3.52 2.49
CA SER A 15 -11.12 3.26 1.36
C SER A 15 -11.11 1.76 1.05
N LEU A 16 -12.18 1.23 0.46
CA LEU A 16 -12.17 -0.14 -0.10
C LEU A 16 -10.96 -0.37 -1.01
N SER A 17 -10.53 0.66 -1.74
CA SER A 17 -9.33 0.61 -2.57
C SER A 17 -8.02 0.51 -1.77
N ASP A 18 -7.94 1.16 -0.61
CA ASP A 18 -6.77 0.96 0.27
C ASP A 18 -6.78 -0.46 0.83
N TYR A 19 -7.95 -0.93 1.26
CA TYR A 19 -8.14 -2.25 1.84
C TYR A 19 -7.75 -3.39 0.89
N ASP A 20 -8.20 -3.35 -0.37
CA ASP A 20 -7.87 -4.39 -1.37
C ASP A 20 -6.34 -4.56 -1.55
N VAL A 21 -5.62 -3.43 -1.60
CA VAL A 21 -4.16 -3.43 -1.72
C VAL A 21 -3.50 -3.95 -0.45
N LEU A 22 -3.98 -3.51 0.72
CA LEU A 22 -3.41 -3.93 2.00
C LEU A 22 -3.60 -5.43 2.25
N VAL A 23 -4.81 -5.96 2.01
CA VAL A 23 -5.10 -7.39 2.13
C VAL A 23 -4.23 -8.21 1.18
N ALA A 24 -4.15 -7.82 -0.09
CA ALA A 24 -3.35 -8.53 -1.09
C ALA A 24 -1.88 -8.66 -0.66
N LEU A 25 -1.29 -7.56 -0.17
CA LEU A 25 0.10 -7.55 0.29
C LEU A 25 0.29 -8.20 1.66
N SER A 26 -0.74 -8.21 2.52
CA SER A 26 -0.68 -8.90 3.81
C SER A 26 -0.75 -10.42 3.65
N GLU A 27 -1.49 -10.92 2.67
CA GLU A 27 -1.63 -12.36 2.42
C GLU A 27 -0.44 -12.93 1.62
N ARG A 28 0.05 -12.18 0.63
CA ARG A 28 1.08 -12.67 -0.30
C ARG A 28 2.47 -12.09 -0.08
N GLY A 29 2.59 -11.07 0.76
CA GLY A 29 3.83 -10.35 0.98
C GLY A 29 4.16 -9.36 -0.14
N ALA A 30 5.43 -8.94 -0.18
CA ALA A 30 5.92 -7.99 -1.17
C ALA A 30 5.88 -8.58 -2.59
N MET A 31 5.38 -7.83 -3.57
CA MET A 31 5.23 -8.28 -4.95
C MET A 31 5.38 -7.16 -5.97
N ARG A 32 5.54 -7.51 -7.25
CA ARG A 32 5.63 -6.51 -8.32
C ARG A 32 4.30 -5.76 -8.46
N ILE A 33 4.38 -4.49 -8.82
CA ILE A 33 3.19 -3.65 -9.03
C ILE A 33 2.27 -4.25 -10.11
N ASN A 34 2.84 -4.84 -11.17
CA ASN A 34 2.03 -5.47 -12.22
C ASN A 34 1.27 -6.69 -11.68
N GLU A 35 1.93 -7.57 -10.92
CA GLU A 35 1.30 -8.74 -10.30
C GLU A 35 0.19 -8.34 -9.33
N LEU A 36 0.42 -7.28 -8.55
CA LEU A 36 -0.62 -6.71 -7.68
C LEU A 36 -1.83 -6.23 -8.47
N GLY A 37 -1.60 -5.55 -9.60
CA GLY A 37 -2.67 -5.08 -10.48
C GLY A 37 -3.49 -6.22 -11.08
N ASP A 38 -2.82 -7.25 -11.57
CA ASP A 38 -3.47 -8.45 -12.10
C ASP A 38 -4.27 -9.19 -11.01
N LEU A 39 -3.74 -9.27 -9.78
CA LEU A 39 -4.38 -9.93 -8.66
C LEU A 39 -5.69 -9.26 -8.22
N ILE A 40 -5.70 -7.92 -8.13
CA ILE A 40 -6.88 -7.15 -7.70
C ILE A 40 -7.76 -6.69 -8.88
N GLY A 41 -7.36 -7.00 -10.12
CA GLY A 41 -8.08 -6.66 -11.35
C GLY A 41 -8.05 -5.17 -11.70
N TRP A 42 -6.97 -4.45 -11.36
CA TRP A 42 -6.85 -3.02 -11.60
C TRP A 42 -5.84 -2.69 -12.69
N GLY A 43 -6.21 -1.72 -13.54
CA GLY A 43 -5.28 -1.19 -14.54
C GLY A 43 -4.10 -0.43 -13.92
N GLN A 44 -2.95 -0.46 -14.61
CA GLN A 44 -1.68 0.12 -14.17
C GLN A 44 -1.80 1.60 -13.75
N SER A 45 -2.55 2.42 -14.50
CA SER A 45 -2.77 3.83 -14.17
C SER A 45 -3.51 4.02 -12.86
N ARG A 46 -4.57 3.23 -12.60
CA ARG A 46 -5.32 3.28 -11.34
C ARG A 46 -4.43 2.85 -10.18
N LEU A 47 -3.73 1.73 -10.34
CA LEU A 47 -2.88 1.19 -9.29
C LEU A 47 -1.74 2.16 -8.94
N SER A 48 -1.06 2.73 -9.93
CA SER A 48 0.04 3.68 -9.68
C SER A 48 -0.41 4.90 -8.87
N HIS A 49 -1.59 5.45 -9.17
CA HIS A 49 -2.16 6.54 -8.38
C HIS A 49 -2.48 6.10 -6.94
N GLN A 50 -3.09 4.93 -6.77
CA GLN A 50 -3.40 4.41 -5.44
C GLN A 50 -2.13 4.19 -4.62
N LEU A 51 -1.12 3.53 -5.19
CA LEU A 51 0.15 3.27 -4.54
C LEU A 51 0.90 4.56 -4.20
N ARG A 52 0.83 5.59 -5.05
CA ARG A 52 1.41 6.91 -4.72
C ARG A 52 0.71 7.54 -3.51
N ARG A 53 -0.62 7.49 -3.45
CA ARG A 53 -1.40 8.01 -2.32
C ARG A 53 -1.10 7.24 -1.03
N MET A 54 -1.13 5.92 -1.07
CA MET A 54 -0.88 5.06 0.10
C MET A 54 0.56 5.19 0.61
N ARG A 55 1.55 5.34 -0.28
CA ARG A 55 2.93 5.68 0.11
C ARG A 55 3.03 7.05 0.76
N GLY A 56 2.31 8.06 0.27
CA GLY A 56 2.24 9.38 0.89
C GLY A 56 1.68 9.34 2.32
N ARG A 57 0.86 8.33 2.64
CA ARG A 57 0.33 8.05 3.99
C ARG A 57 1.23 7.13 4.81
N GLY A 58 2.36 6.69 4.27
CA GLY A 58 3.30 5.78 4.94
C GLY A 58 2.80 4.35 5.11
N LEU A 59 1.75 3.93 4.39
CA LEU A 59 1.18 2.58 4.49
C LEU A 59 1.98 1.54 3.71
N LEU A 60 2.68 1.98 2.68
CA LEU A 60 3.42 1.12 1.74
C LEU A 60 4.82 1.67 1.51
N GLU A 61 5.74 0.79 1.12
CA GLU A 61 7.06 1.13 0.59
C GLU A 61 7.26 0.49 -0.77
N ARG A 62 7.95 1.20 -1.67
CA ARG A 62 8.28 0.72 -3.03
C ARG A 62 9.78 0.48 -3.09
N ALA A 63 10.18 -0.69 -3.58
CA ALA A 63 11.56 -1.07 -3.84
C ALA A 63 11.79 -1.31 -5.34
N GLY A 64 12.93 -0.84 -5.85
CA GLY A 64 13.33 -0.94 -7.25
C GLY A 64 13.42 0.43 -7.93
N ASP A 65 14.42 0.57 -8.81
CA ASP A 65 14.75 1.80 -9.51
C ASP A 65 13.55 2.38 -10.28
N ASP A 66 13.41 3.70 -10.22
CA ASP A 66 12.30 4.45 -10.83
C ASP A 66 12.26 4.31 -12.37
N ASP A 67 13.39 3.90 -12.95
CA ASP A 67 13.61 3.79 -14.39
C ASP A 67 12.85 2.62 -15.04
N ASP A 68 12.74 1.48 -14.33
CA ASP A 68 11.97 0.34 -14.83
C ASP A 68 10.60 0.26 -14.14
N ARG A 69 9.64 1.00 -14.70
CA ARG A 69 8.21 0.96 -14.27
C ARG A 69 7.61 -0.45 -14.28
N ARG A 70 8.24 -1.42 -14.97
CA ARG A 70 7.81 -2.82 -15.00
C ARG A 70 8.39 -3.65 -13.85
N GLY A 71 9.46 -3.16 -13.20
CA GLY A 71 10.20 -3.87 -12.17
C GLY A 71 9.94 -3.40 -10.73
N ALA A 72 9.11 -2.39 -10.49
CA ALA A 72 8.91 -1.96 -9.12
C ALA A 72 8.15 -2.99 -8.28
N THR A 73 8.66 -3.25 -7.08
CA THR A 73 8.04 -4.07 -6.04
C THR A 73 7.43 -3.17 -4.98
N VAL A 74 6.32 -3.58 -4.40
CA VAL A 74 5.66 -2.89 -3.29
C VAL A 74 5.49 -3.82 -2.11
N ALA A 75 5.67 -3.28 -0.90
CA ALA A 75 5.54 -3.98 0.37
C ALA A 75 4.74 -3.14 1.37
N LEU A 76 4.13 -3.82 2.35
CA LEU A 76 3.51 -3.15 3.50
C LEU A 76 4.58 -2.60 4.44
N THR A 77 4.32 -1.41 4.98
CA THR A 77 5.08 -0.91 6.13
C THR A 77 4.47 -1.45 7.43
N HIS A 78 5.14 -1.18 8.55
CA HIS A 78 4.56 -1.42 9.87
C HIS A 78 3.20 -0.71 10.05
N ALA A 79 3.05 0.52 9.53
CA ALA A 79 1.78 1.24 9.58
C ALA A 79 0.71 0.60 8.70
N GLY A 80 1.08 0.11 7.50
CA GLY A 80 0.18 -0.65 6.63
C GLY A 80 -0.36 -1.92 7.29
N HIS A 81 0.50 -2.67 7.99
CA HIS A 81 0.08 -3.84 8.77
C HIS A 81 -0.76 -3.47 10.00
N ALA A 82 -0.50 -2.32 10.63
CA ALA A 82 -1.30 -1.85 11.76
C ALA A 82 -2.70 -1.40 11.31
N ALA A 83 -2.84 -0.87 10.09
CA ALA A 83 -4.12 -0.44 9.52
C ALA A 83 -5.10 -1.60 9.23
N LEU A 84 -4.61 -2.85 9.15
CA LEU A 84 -5.43 -4.05 8.98
C LEU A 84 -5.89 -4.71 10.29
N ARG A 85 -5.42 -4.22 11.45
CA ARG A 85 -5.73 -4.78 12.78
C ARG A 85 -6.77 -3.94 13.50
#